data_AF-A0A0G0RM68-F1
#
_entry.id   AF-A0A0G0RM68-F1
#
_cell.length_a   1.000
_cell.length_b   1.000
_cell.length_c   1.000
_cell.angle_alpha   90.00
_cell.angle_beta   90.00
_cell.angle_gamma   90.00
#
_symmetry.space_group_name_H-M   'P 1'
#
loop_
_entity.id
_entity.type
_entity.pdbx_description
1 polymer ?
#
loop_
_entity_poly.entity_id
_entity_poly.type
_entity_poly.pdbx_seq_one_letter_code
_entity_poly.pdbx_strand_id
1 'polypeptide(L)'
;MIIKFYPESDNPVFEKAAREYAKIWQKEGDRIVTAIEQISGLKFIEKYINALSYGEISYSRPLQLQSNISLPHKRGTLVHELCHRILVANKIKWEKLKGKNAFYLLSHKPVDLILYDIWMKLYGEEFARKEVKYEINLWNEKDVSPYKIAWDWALGMTKEQRTEEFKKYLK
;
A
#
# COMPACT_ATOMS: atom_id res chain seq x y z
N MET A 1 2.65 -16.26 -5.29
CA MET A 1 2.35 -15.18 -6.25
C MET A 1 3.65 -14.73 -6.89
N ILE A 2 3.66 -14.44 -8.19
CA ILE A 2 4.84 -13.97 -8.93
C ILE A 2 4.62 -12.50 -9.32
N ILE A 3 5.61 -11.64 -9.05
CA ILE A 3 5.62 -10.26 -9.55
C ILE A 3 6.85 -10.09 -10.43
N LYS A 4 6.64 -9.57 -11.64
CA LYS A 4 7.72 -9.15 -12.54
C LYS A 4 7.74 -7.63 -12.61
N PHE A 5 8.93 -7.04 -12.50
CA PHE A 5 9.13 -5.60 -12.47
C PHE A 5 9.77 -5.16 -13.77
N TYR A 6 9.16 -4.18 -14.42
CA TYR A 6 9.62 -3.59 -15.67
C TYR A 6 9.75 -2.09 -15.49
N PRO A 7 10.73 -1.45 -16.14
CA PRO A 7 10.69 -0.01 -16.28
C PRO A 7 9.62 0.38 -17.30
N GLU A 8 8.99 1.54 -17.09
CA GLU A 8 8.01 2.07 -18.06
C GLU A 8 8.69 2.44 -19.41
N SER A 9 9.95 2.87 -19.37
CA SER A 9 10.78 3.23 -20.53
C SER A 9 12.26 2.91 -20.27
N ASP A 10 13.14 3.14 -21.24
CA ASP A 10 14.61 2.98 -21.12
C ASP A 10 15.30 4.04 -20.25
N ASN A 11 14.51 4.87 -19.55
CA ASN A 11 15.03 5.84 -18.59
C ASN A 11 15.83 5.12 -17.47
N PRO A 12 17.11 5.47 -17.25
CA PRO A 12 17.96 4.80 -16.26
C PRO A 12 17.41 4.84 -14.82
N VAL A 13 16.63 5.86 -14.47
CA VAL A 13 15.98 5.97 -13.15
C VAL A 13 14.91 4.90 -12.98
N PHE A 14 14.11 4.68 -14.02
CA PHE A 14 13.06 3.66 -14.01
C PHE A 14 13.68 2.27 -14.01
N GLU A 15 14.67 2.02 -14.87
CA GLU A 15 15.38 0.74 -14.85
C GLU A 15 15.98 0.40 -13.49
N LYS A 16 16.64 1.38 -12.86
CA LYS A 16 17.21 1.22 -11.52
C LYS A 16 16.12 0.88 -10.51
N ALA A 17 15.00 1.59 -10.53
CA ALA A 17 13.88 1.33 -9.63
C ALA A 17 13.27 -0.06 -9.85
N ALA A 18 13.03 -0.48 -11.09
CA ALA A 18 12.56 -1.83 -11.41
C ALA A 18 13.48 -2.91 -10.84
N ARG A 19 14.81 -2.74 -10.98
CA ARG A 19 15.81 -3.63 -10.39
C ARG A 19 15.78 -3.64 -8.85
N GLU A 20 15.59 -2.48 -8.22
CA GLU A 20 15.48 -2.36 -6.76
C GLU A 20 14.22 -3.05 -6.22
N TYR A 21 13.07 -2.82 -6.84
CA TYR A 21 11.82 -3.51 -6.49
C TYR A 21 11.92 -5.02 -6.71
N ALA A 22 12.54 -5.47 -7.80
CA ALA A 22 12.79 -6.89 -8.04
C ALA A 22 13.65 -7.52 -6.93
N LYS A 23 14.68 -6.82 -6.45
CA LYS A 23 15.51 -7.27 -5.32
C LYS A 23 14.74 -7.31 -4.01
N ILE A 24 13.89 -6.32 -3.72
CA ILE A 24 12.98 -6.34 -2.57
C ILE A 24 12.10 -7.59 -2.66
N TRP A 25 11.44 -7.81 -3.80
CA TRP A 25 10.52 -8.92 -3.98
C TRP A 25 11.20 -10.29 -3.87
N GLN A 26 12.39 -10.45 -4.47
CA GLN A 26 13.16 -11.69 -4.37
C GLN A 26 13.53 -12.03 -2.92
N LYS A 27 13.89 -11.03 -2.12
CA LYS A 27 14.34 -11.23 -0.74
C LYS A 27 13.17 -11.35 0.25
N GLU A 28 12.07 -10.65 -0.01
CA GLU A 28 11.05 -10.35 1.00
C GLU A 28 9.62 -10.71 0.57
N GLY A 29 9.41 -11.15 -0.68
CA GLY A 29 8.08 -11.36 -1.25
C GLY A 29 7.22 -12.33 -0.45
N ASP A 30 7.76 -13.50 -0.08
CA ASP A 30 7.00 -14.52 0.67
C ASP A 30 6.57 -14.02 2.05
N ARG A 31 7.45 -13.30 2.76
CA ARG A 31 7.10 -12.73 4.07
C ARG A 31 6.10 -11.58 3.95
N ILE A 32 6.18 -10.77 2.89
CA ILE A 32 5.21 -9.70 2.61
C ILE A 32 3.83 -10.30 2.38
N VAL A 33 3.73 -11.28 1.48
CA VAL A 33 2.46 -12.00 1.20
C VAL A 33 1.90 -12.60 2.48
N THR A 34 2.72 -13.34 3.21
CA THR A 34 2.31 -13.98 4.46
C THR A 34 1.80 -12.97 5.49
N ALA A 35 2.48 -11.84 5.66
CA ALA A 35 2.07 -10.80 6.60
C ALA A 35 0.73 -10.16 6.19
N ILE A 36 0.58 -9.79 4.91
CA ILE A 36 -0.66 -9.22 4.38
C ILE A 36 -1.82 -10.19 4.58
N GLU A 37 -1.67 -11.45 4.18
CA GLU A 37 -2.74 -12.45 4.32
C GLU A 37 -3.09 -12.74 5.78
N GLN A 38 -2.10 -12.82 6.67
CA GLN A 38 -2.34 -13.08 8.09
C GLN A 38 -3.05 -11.93 8.80
N ILE A 39 -2.74 -10.68 8.46
CA ILE A 39 -3.32 -9.50 9.12
C ILE A 39 -4.68 -9.15 8.53
N SER A 40 -4.83 -9.22 7.21
CA SER A 40 -6.12 -8.96 6.55
C SER A 40 -7.11 -10.12 6.68
N GLY A 41 -6.62 -11.36 6.88
CA GLY A 41 -7.46 -12.56 6.78
C GLY A 41 -7.90 -12.88 5.34
N LEU A 42 -7.40 -12.16 4.33
CA LEU A 42 -7.69 -12.37 2.92
C LEU A 42 -6.60 -13.21 2.25
N LYS A 43 -6.86 -13.64 1.01
CA LYS A 43 -5.90 -14.39 0.18
C LYS A 43 -5.61 -13.66 -1.12
N PHE A 44 -4.35 -13.71 -1.57
CA PHE A 44 -4.01 -13.26 -2.92
C PHE A 44 -4.54 -14.27 -3.94
N ILE A 45 -5.60 -13.89 -4.66
CA ILE A 45 -6.14 -14.68 -5.77
C ILE A 45 -5.31 -14.50 -7.06
N GLU A 46 -4.59 -13.39 -7.16
CA GLU A 46 -3.74 -13.07 -8.30
C GLU A 46 -2.45 -13.91 -8.22
N LYS A 47 -2.23 -14.77 -9.22
CA LYS A 47 -1.04 -15.63 -9.26
C LYS A 47 0.17 -14.92 -9.86
N TYR A 48 -0.08 -13.93 -10.73
CA TYR A 48 0.94 -13.25 -11.52
C TYR A 48 0.58 -11.77 -11.69
N ILE A 49 1.56 -10.87 -11.48
CA ILE A 49 1.40 -9.41 -11.62
C ILE A 49 2.60 -8.85 -12.39
N ASN A 50 2.34 -8.01 -13.38
CA ASN A 50 3.35 -7.13 -13.95
C ASN A 50 3.32 -5.79 -13.21
N ALA A 51 4.45 -5.37 -12.69
CA ALA A 51 4.66 -4.09 -12.04
C ALA A 51 5.53 -3.20 -12.92
N LEU A 52 5.15 -1.93 -13.07
CA LEU A 52 5.91 -0.92 -13.80
C LEU A 52 6.55 0.05 -12.79
N SER A 53 7.83 0.37 -12.95
CA SER A 53 8.40 1.52 -12.23
C SER A 53 8.22 2.78 -13.07
N TYR A 54 7.71 3.84 -12.45
CA TYR A 54 7.27 5.07 -13.09
C TYR A 54 7.62 6.33 -12.26
N GLY A 55 7.60 7.52 -12.87
CA GLY A 55 8.10 8.76 -12.26
C GLY A 55 7.18 9.43 -11.23
N GLU A 56 5.89 9.09 -11.22
CA GLU A 56 4.89 9.72 -10.34
C GLU A 56 4.48 8.82 -9.16
N ILE A 57 3.43 9.23 -8.44
CA ILE A 57 2.83 8.48 -7.34
C ILE A 57 2.40 7.09 -7.83
N SER A 58 2.47 6.12 -6.92
CA SER A 58 2.17 4.72 -7.21
C SER A 58 0.68 4.48 -7.40
N TYR A 59 0.35 3.42 -8.14
CA TYR A 59 -1.01 2.98 -8.38
C TYR A 59 -1.09 1.45 -8.30
N SER A 60 -2.22 0.94 -7.83
CA SER A 60 -2.38 -0.50 -7.63
C SER A 60 -2.84 -1.24 -8.89
N ARG A 61 -3.46 -0.55 -9.88
CA ARG A 61 -4.04 -1.15 -11.10
C ARG A 61 -3.90 -0.23 -12.34
N PRO A 62 -3.01 -0.54 -13.31
CA PRO A 62 -1.94 -1.55 -13.22
C PRO A 62 -0.98 -1.24 -12.05
N LEU A 63 -0.21 -2.22 -11.57
CA LEU A 63 0.73 -1.97 -10.47
C LEU A 63 1.85 -1.05 -10.97
N GLN A 64 1.80 0.23 -10.63
CA GLN A 64 2.79 1.24 -10.97
C GLN A 64 3.46 1.71 -9.68
N LEU A 65 4.79 1.76 -9.68
CA LEU A 65 5.60 1.97 -8.49
C LEU A 65 6.55 3.13 -8.70
N GLN A 66 6.56 4.06 -7.75
CA GLN A 66 7.33 5.29 -7.84
C GLN A 66 8.84 5.01 -7.88
N SER A 67 9.53 5.61 -8.86
CA SER A 67 10.95 5.32 -9.11
C SER A 67 11.91 6.15 -8.27
N ASN A 68 11.55 7.40 -7.99
CA ASN A 68 12.42 8.45 -7.41
C ASN A 68 12.33 8.55 -5.89
N ILE A 69 12.13 7.41 -5.21
CA ILE A 69 12.03 7.33 -3.74
C ILE A 69 13.12 6.42 -3.15
N SER A 70 13.40 6.61 -1.85
CA SER A 70 14.40 5.86 -1.12
C SER A 70 14.03 4.38 -1.01
N LEU A 71 15.02 3.50 -0.79
CA LEU A 71 14.77 2.07 -0.67
C LEU A 71 13.79 1.69 0.47
N PRO A 72 13.83 2.33 1.66
CA PRO A 72 12.79 2.14 2.67
C PRO A 72 11.37 2.46 2.15
N HIS A 73 11.19 3.62 1.51
CA HIS A 73 9.89 4.00 0.95
C HIS A 73 9.45 3.05 -0.17
N LYS A 74 10.38 2.55 -1.00
CA LYS A 74 10.05 1.50 -1.98
C LYS A 74 9.44 0.27 -1.32
N ARG A 75 9.95 -0.17 -0.16
CA ARG A 75 9.33 -1.27 0.61
C ARG A 75 7.94 -0.90 1.10
N GLY A 76 7.79 0.30 1.68
CA GLY A 76 6.52 0.82 2.18
C GLY A 76 5.46 0.85 1.08
N THR A 77 5.76 1.55 -0.01
CA THR A 77 4.95 1.66 -1.22
C THR A 77 4.57 0.31 -1.82
N LEU A 78 5.50 -0.63 -1.96
CA LEU A 78 5.17 -1.95 -2.51
C LEU A 78 4.11 -2.66 -1.65
N VAL A 79 4.25 -2.61 -0.32
CA VAL A 79 3.28 -3.21 0.60
C VAL A 79 1.94 -2.48 0.52
N HIS A 80 1.95 -1.15 0.49
CA HIS A 80 0.75 -0.32 0.33
C HIS A 80 -0.05 -0.71 -0.91
N GLU A 81 0.60 -0.75 -2.08
CA GLU A 81 -0.08 -1.06 -3.33
C GLU A 81 -0.60 -2.51 -3.34
N LEU A 82 0.13 -3.45 -2.74
CA LEU A 82 -0.34 -4.82 -2.61
C LEU A 82 -1.56 -4.94 -1.69
N CYS A 83 -1.68 -4.10 -0.65
CA CYS A 83 -2.90 -4.00 0.16
C CYS A 83 -4.09 -3.53 -0.69
N HIS A 84 -3.96 -2.49 -1.52
CA HIS A 84 -5.03 -2.14 -2.45
C HIS A 84 -5.41 -3.29 -3.37
N ARG A 85 -4.41 -3.99 -3.92
CA ARG A 85 -4.65 -5.09 -4.85
C ARG A 85 -5.43 -6.24 -4.21
N ILE A 86 -5.05 -6.71 -3.03
CA ILE A 86 -5.72 -7.83 -2.34
C ILE A 86 -7.17 -7.46 -2.00
N LEU A 87 -7.42 -6.22 -1.56
CA LEU A 87 -8.77 -5.75 -1.24
C LEU A 87 -9.67 -5.74 -2.46
N VAL A 88 -9.20 -5.16 -3.57
CA VAL A 88 -9.99 -5.14 -4.82
C VAL A 88 -10.20 -6.54 -5.37
N ALA A 89 -9.19 -7.39 -5.33
CA ALA A 89 -9.28 -8.75 -5.86
C ALA A 89 -10.29 -9.60 -5.07
N ASN A 90 -10.39 -9.40 -3.75
CA ASN A 90 -11.37 -10.04 -2.88
C ASN A 90 -12.73 -9.31 -2.85
N LYS A 91 -12.96 -8.36 -3.76
CA LYS A 91 -14.24 -7.62 -3.90
C LYS A 91 -14.70 -6.92 -2.63
N ILE A 92 -13.76 -6.44 -1.82
CA ILE A 92 -14.09 -5.71 -0.61
C ILE A 92 -14.85 -4.44 -1.00
N LYS A 93 -16.05 -4.30 -0.45
CA LYS A 93 -16.97 -3.19 -0.74
C LYS A 93 -16.76 -2.07 0.25
N TRP A 94 -16.74 -0.84 -0.26
CA TRP A 94 -16.62 0.37 0.53
C TRP A 94 -17.98 1.06 0.62
N GLU A 95 -18.24 1.73 1.73
CA GLU A 95 -19.42 2.60 1.84
C GLU A 95 -19.37 3.71 0.77
N LYS A 96 -20.50 4.27 0.39
CA LYS A 96 -20.50 5.40 -0.55
C LYS A 96 -20.28 6.70 0.23
N LEU A 97 -19.06 7.23 0.21
CA LEU A 97 -18.81 8.60 0.65
C LEU A 97 -19.14 9.59 -0.47
N LYS A 98 -19.72 10.74 -0.10
CA LYS A 98 -19.95 11.89 -0.98
C LYS A 98 -19.07 13.05 -0.52
N GLY A 99 -18.66 13.90 -1.47
CA GLY A 99 -17.92 15.13 -1.20
C GLY A 99 -16.53 15.17 -1.82
N LYS A 100 -15.83 16.29 -1.61
CA LYS A 100 -14.44 16.48 -2.03
C LYS A 100 -13.57 15.41 -1.37
N ASN A 101 -12.67 14.79 -2.15
CA ASN A 101 -11.76 13.71 -1.72
C ASN A 101 -12.40 12.36 -1.33
N ALA A 102 -13.71 12.17 -1.53
CA ALA A 102 -14.38 10.91 -1.18
C ALA A 102 -13.69 9.68 -1.77
N PHE A 103 -13.27 9.74 -3.03
CA PHE A 103 -12.56 8.63 -3.70
C PHE A 103 -11.26 8.22 -2.98
N TYR A 104 -10.44 9.19 -2.56
CA TYR A 104 -9.20 8.92 -1.83
C TYR A 104 -9.49 8.30 -0.47
N LEU A 105 -10.44 8.84 0.29
CA LEU A 105 -10.78 8.31 1.60
C LEU A 105 -11.36 6.88 1.53
N LEU A 106 -12.17 6.59 0.50
CA LEU A 106 -12.75 5.27 0.29
C LEU A 106 -11.72 4.20 -0.04
N SER A 107 -10.67 4.57 -0.77
CA SER A 107 -9.61 3.64 -1.12
C SER A 107 -8.62 3.43 0.04
N HIS A 108 -8.31 4.48 0.82
CA HIS A 108 -7.21 4.44 1.79
C HIS A 108 -7.64 4.01 3.19
N LYS A 109 -8.79 4.45 3.69
CA LYS A 109 -9.25 4.05 5.05
C LYS A 109 -9.17 2.55 5.28
N PRO A 110 -9.68 1.69 4.39
CA PRO A 110 -9.64 0.25 4.62
C PRO A 110 -8.23 -0.35 4.48
N VAL A 111 -7.37 0.24 3.66
CA VAL A 111 -5.95 -0.12 3.60
C VAL A 111 -5.27 0.22 4.92
N ASP A 112 -5.46 1.43 5.43
CA ASP A 112 -4.80 1.94 6.63
C ASP A 112 -5.16 1.13 7.89
N LEU A 113 -6.35 0.53 7.93
CA LEU A 113 -6.76 -0.41 8.98
C LEU A 113 -5.80 -1.59 9.15
N ILE A 114 -5.19 -2.06 8.06
CA ILE A 114 -4.29 -3.22 8.07
C ILE A 114 -2.83 -2.85 7.85
N LEU A 115 -2.57 -1.77 7.10
CA LEU A 115 -1.25 -1.43 6.57
C LEU A 115 -0.24 -1.10 7.67
N TYR A 116 -0.64 -0.33 8.69
CA TYR A 116 0.24 -0.01 9.80
C TYR A 116 0.72 -1.27 10.54
N ASP A 117 -0.20 -2.19 10.84
CA ASP A 117 0.13 -3.44 11.52
C ASP A 117 0.98 -4.37 10.66
N ILE A 118 0.80 -4.33 9.33
CA ILE A 118 1.63 -5.07 8.37
C ILE A 118 3.07 -4.51 8.38
N TRP A 119 3.25 -3.19 8.31
CA TRP A 119 4.57 -2.59 8.41
C TRP A 119 5.23 -2.85 9.76
N MET A 120 4.49 -2.73 10.87
CA MET A 120 5.01 -3.06 12.19
C MET A 120 5.52 -4.50 12.23
N LYS A 121 4.75 -5.45 11.67
CA LYS A 121 5.14 -6.87 11.63
C LYS A 121 6.37 -7.13 10.77
N LEU A 122 6.50 -6.45 9.64
CA LEU A 122 7.58 -6.69 8.68
C LEU A 122 8.90 -5.98 9.05
N TYR A 123 8.79 -4.77 9.59
CA TYR A 123 9.91 -3.82 9.67
C TYR A 123 10.01 -3.07 11.00
N GLY A 124 9.07 -3.30 11.93
CA GLY A 124 9.05 -2.64 13.24
C GLY A 124 8.38 -1.27 13.25
N GLU A 125 8.17 -0.76 14.45
CA GLU A 125 7.41 0.47 14.71
C GLU A 125 8.06 1.72 14.09
N GLU A 126 9.39 1.84 14.18
CA GLU A 126 10.11 3.00 13.62
C GLU A 126 9.86 3.14 12.11
N PHE A 127 9.90 2.03 11.38
CA PHE A 127 9.60 2.00 9.96
C PHE A 127 8.14 2.39 9.70
N ALA A 128 7.19 1.76 10.40
CA ALA A 128 5.77 2.04 10.22
C ALA A 128 5.43 3.53 10.44
N ARG A 129 5.99 4.15 11.49
CA ARG A 129 5.81 5.57 11.76
C ARG A 129 6.42 6.48 10.69
N LYS A 130 7.58 6.10 10.14
CA LYS A 130 8.22 6.85 9.04
C LYS A 130 7.40 6.77 7.76
N GLU A 131 6.86 5.61 7.41
CA GLU A 131 6.01 5.44 6.23
C GLU A 131 4.69 6.21 6.36
N VAL A 132 4.03 6.17 7.52
CA VAL A 132 2.85 7.02 7.78
C VAL A 132 3.20 8.50 7.57
N LYS A 133 4.31 8.97 8.16
CA LYS A 133 4.76 10.36 7.99
C LYS A 133 5.07 10.69 6.53
N TYR A 134 5.60 9.74 5.76
CA TYR A 134 5.82 9.92 4.34
C TYR A 134 4.50 10.05 3.57
N GLU A 135 3.56 9.14 3.79
CA GLU A 135 2.28 9.11 3.06
C GLU A 135 1.39 10.33 3.32
N ILE A 136 1.31 10.81 4.57
CA ILE A 136 0.51 12.01 4.87
C ILE A 136 0.98 13.25 4.09
N ASN A 137 2.25 13.27 3.67
CA ASN A 137 2.90 14.34 2.92
C ASN A 137 2.93 14.11 1.39
N LEU A 138 2.32 13.04 0.87
CA LEU A 138 2.20 12.83 -0.59
C LEU A 138 1.21 13.80 -1.25
N TRP A 139 0.34 14.43 -0.46
CA TRP A 139 -0.63 15.39 -0.93
C TRP A 139 -0.03 16.81 -0.95
N ASN A 140 0.09 17.38 -2.14
CA ASN A 140 0.71 18.70 -2.36
C ASN A 140 -0.31 19.83 -2.58
N GLU A 141 -1.59 19.64 -2.23
CA GLU A 141 -2.57 20.74 -2.30
C GLU A 141 -2.66 21.53 -0.99
N LYS A 142 -3.30 22.71 -1.06
CA LYS A 142 -3.47 23.62 0.11
C LYS A 142 -4.43 23.09 1.18
N ASP A 143 -5.30 22.15 0.81
CA ASP A 143 -6.28 21.55 1.71
C ASP A 143 -5.68 20.39 2.53
N VAL A 144 -6.37 20.00 3.60
CA VAL A 144 -5.95 18.86 4.43
C VAL A 144 -5.84 17.59 3.58
N SER A 145 -4.67 16.97 3.64
CA SER A 145 -4.35 15.72 2.96
C SER A 145 -5.37 14.61 3.26
N PRO A 146 -6.02 14.00 2.25
CA PRO A 146 -6.90 12.87 2.47
C PRO A 146 -6.16 11.65 3.05
N TYR A 147 -4.87 11.49 2.75
CA TYR A 147 -4.00 10.50 3.41
C TYR A 147 -3.91 10.78 4.90
N LYS A 148 -3.72 12.05 5.29
CA LYS A 148 -3.69 12.42 6.72
C LYS A 148 -5.01 12.09 7.42
N ILE A 149 -6.14 12.40 6.79
CA ILE A 149 -7.46 12.11 7.35
C ILE A 149 -7.67 10.59 7.53
N ALA A 150 -7.27 9.78 6.53
CA ALA A 150 -7.38 8.33 6.60
C ALA A 150 -6.46 7.74 7.69
N TRP A 151 -5.20 8.17 7.75
CA TRP A 151 -4.24 7.75 8.76
C TRP A 151 -4.63 8.16 10.18
N ASP A 152 -5.06 9.40 10.40
CA ASP A 152 -5.51 9.87 11.71
C ASP A 152 -6.71 9.03 12.20
N TRP A 153 -7.63 8.69 11.29
CA TRP A 153 -8.78 7.85 11.63
C TRP A 153 -8.35 6.41 12.01
N ALA A 154 -7.48 5.78 11.23
CA ALA A 154 -7.01 4.42 11.52
C ALA A 154 -6.13 4.36 12.78
N LEU A 155 -5.26 5.34 13.00
CA LEU A 155 -4.36 5.40 14.15
C LEU A 155 -5.02 5.96 15.41
N GLY A 156 -6.21 6.54 15.31
CA GLY A 156 -7.08 6.81 16.45
C GLY A 156 -7.65 5.54 17.10
N MET A 157 -7.50 4.39 16.46
CA MET A 157 -7.91 3.07 16.97
C MET A 157 -6.72 2.27 17.51
N THR A 158 -6.96 1.39 18.49
CA THR A 158 -6.01 0.33 18.85
C THR A 158 -5.91 -0.71 17.73
N LYS A 159 -4.92 -1.60 17.81
CA LYS A 159 -4.77 -2.71 16.87
C LYS A 159 -6.00 -3.62 16.83
N GLU A 160 -6.57 -3.93 17.98
CA GLU A 160 -7.77 -4.75 18.13
C GLU A 160 -8.98 -4.06 17.52
N GLN A 161 -9.11 -2.75 17.75
CA GLN A 161 -10.18 -1.93 17.17
C GLN A 161 -10.06 -1.86 15.63
N ARG A 162 -8.85 -1.64 15.08
CA ARG A 162 -8.63 -1.67 13.63
C ARG A 162 -8.98 -3.03 13.03
N THR A 163 -8.58 -4.12 13.70
CA THR A 163 -8.89 -5.48 13.26
C THR A 163 -10.40 -5.71 13.22
N GLU A 164 -11.12 -5.30 14.27
CA GLU A 164 -12.58 -5.45 14.34
C GLU A 164 -13.29 -4.55 13.31
N GLU A 165 -12.81 -3.33 13.11
CA GLU A 165 -13.31 -2.44 12.07
C GLU A 165 -13.11 -3.07 10.67
N PHE A 166 -11.96 -3.67 10.41
CA PHE A 166 -11.65 -4.30 9.13
C PHE A 166 -12.57 -5.49 8.84
N LYS A 167 -12.94 -6.29 9.84
CA LYS A 167 -13.86 -7.42 9.67
C LYS A 167 -15.24 -7.01 9.13
N LYS A 168 -15.68 -5.77 9.35
CA LYS A 168 -16.95 -5.27 8.82
C LYS A 168 -16.98 -5.28 7.29
N TYR A 169 -15.81 -5.22 6.65
CA TYR A 169 -15.64 -5.22 5.20
C TYR A 169 -15.55 -6.63 4.60
N LEU A 170 -15.40 -7.68 5.42
CA LEU A 170 -15.27 -9.07 4.98
C LEU A 170 -16.63 -9.77 4.68
N LYS A 171 -17.74 -9.04 4.80
CA LYS A 171 -19.12 -9.56 4.69
C LYS A 171 -19.64 -9.59 3.26
#